data_AF-A0A936KR88-F1
#
_entry.id   AF-A0A936KR88-F1
#
_cell.length_a   1.000
_cell.length_b   1.000
_cell.length_c   1.000
_cell.angle_alpha   90.00
_cell.angle_beta   90.00
_cell.angle_gamma   90.00
#
_symmetry.space_group_name_H-M   'P 1'
#
loop_
_entity.id
_entity.type
_entity.pdbx_description
1 polymer ?
#
loop_
_entity_poly.entity_id
_entity_poly.type
_entity_poly.pdbx_seq_one_letter_code
_entity_poly.pdbx_strand_id
1 'polypeptide(L)'
;MLIFFGLGILTSPYVLTVASLIPLGISMGLAEEYFPKWKTAFKWFAAIGFLAIAITSIGGMDALKKIAVPVFHGVAGLVIFLGPFYAKGAPKGFWWVGIGGVLIGLGGIALAFISLGKQLLFFSPDFVMLILTPLLFLMTGAFALGFARKG
;
A
#
# COMPACT_ATOMS: atom_id res chain seq x y z
N MET A 1 1.20 16.20 1.49
CA MET A 1 1.41 16.20 2.96
C MET A 1 2.89 16.30 3.32
N LEU A 2 3.76 15.39 2.86
CA LEU A 2 5.19 15.38 3.24
C LEU A 2 5.96 16.66 2.86
N ILE A 3 5.63 17.29 1.74
CA ILE A 3 6.25 18.56 1.30
C ILE A 3 5.94 19.71 2.27
N PHE A 4 4.75 19.72 2.87
CA PHE A 4 4.29 20.82 3.73
C PHE A 4 4.55 20.57 5.22
N PHE A 5 4.54 19.30 5.66
CA PHE A 5 4.61 18.93 7.07
C PHE A 5 5.86 18.11 7.45
N GLY A 6 6.77 17.89 6.51
CA GLY A 6 7.98 17.08 6.70
C GLY A 6 7.68 15.60 6.93
N LEU A 7 8.72 14.84 7.29
CA LEU A 7 8.62 13.39 7.54
C LEU A 7 7.98 13.04 8.88
N GLY A 8 8.05 13.95 9.87
CA GLY A 8 7.47 13.72 11.20
C GLY A 8 5.97 13.45 11.18
N ILE A 9 5.24 13.96 10.18
CA ILE A 9 3.80 13.73 10.01
C ILE A 9 3.43 12.25 9.81
N LEU A 10 4.37 11.42 9.35
CA LEU A 10 4.15 9.97 9.18
C LEU A 10 3.86 9.25 10.51
N THR A 11 4.20 9.86 11.64
CA THR A 11 3.91 9.32 12.98
C THR A 11 2.46 9.57 13.43
N SER A 12 1.72 10.45 12.73
CA SER A 12 0.36 10.78 13.11
C SER A 12 -0.61 9.62 12.83
N PRO A 13 -1.43 9.20 13.82
CA PRO A 13 -2.41 8.13 13.62
C PRO A 13 -3.47 8.51 12.57
N TYR A 14 -3.75 9.80 12.39
CA TYR A 14 -4.65 10.29 11.35
C TYR A 14 -4.06 10.12 9.96
N VAL A 15 -2.77 10.39 9.81
CA VAL A 15 -2.06 10.25 8.52
C VAL A 15 -1.95 8.78 8.16
N LEU A 16 -1.65 7.90 9.12
CA LEU A 16 -1.69 6.45 8.91
C LEU A 16 -3.08 6.00 8.44
N THR A 17 -4.14 6.44 9.12
CA THR A 17 -5.52 6.10 8.77
C THR A 17 -5.86 6.54 7.35
N VAL A 18 -5.61 7.80 7.01
CA VAL A 18 -5.89 8.33 5.67
C VAL A 18 -5.02 7.65 4.60
N ALA A 19 -3.73 7.43 4.88
CA ALA A 19 -2.83 6.75 3.96
C ALA A 19 -3.27 5.30 3.67
N SER A 20 -3.96 4.65 4.63
CA SER A 20 -4.51 3.30 4.46
C SER A 20 -5.56 3.21 3.36
N LEU A 21 -6.23 4.31 3.02
CA LEU A 21 -7.17 4.36 1.89
C LEU A 21 -6.48 4.11 0.55
N ILE A 22 -5.19 4.42 0.42
CA ILE A 22 -4.47 4.26 -0.83
C ILE A 22 -4.36 2.77 -1.20
N PRO A 23 -3.71 1.89 -0.41
CA PRO A 23 -3.63 0.48 -0.78
C PRO A 23 -5.00 -0.20 -0.76
N LEU A 24 -5.86 0.09 0.21
CA LEU A 24 -7.19 -0.52 0.29
C LEU A 24 -8.09 -0.10 -0.89
N GLY A 25 -8.07 1.18 -1.25
CA GLY A 25 -8.83 1.71 -2.37
C GLY A 25 -8.35 1.17 -3.72
N ILE A 26 -7.04 1.20 -3.98
CA ILE A 26 -6.47 0.69 -5.23
C ILE A 26 -6.75 -0.83 -5.36
N SER A 27 -6.46 -1.61 -4.31
CA SER A 27 -6.72 -3.06 -4.35
C SER A 27 -8.20 -3.41 -4.51
N MET A 28 -9.10 -2.62 -3.92
CA MET A 28 -10.54 -2.81 -4.06
C MET A 28 -11.05 -2.43 -5.46
N GLY A 29 -10.52 -1.37 -6.07
CA GLY A 29 -10.78 -1.03 -7.48
C GLY A 29 -10.30 -2.14 -8.42
N LEU A 30 -9.11 -2.69 -8.18
CA LEU A 30 -8.59 -3.84 -8.93
C LEU A 30 -9.51 -5.06 -8.81
N ALA A 31 -9.94 -5.38 -7.58
CA ALA A 31 -10.84 -6.50 -7.31
C ALA A 31 -12.20 -6.32 -8.01
N GLU A 32 -12.77 -5.12 -7.93
CA GLU A 32 -14.07 -4.79 -8.53
C GLU A 32 -14.06 -4.93 -10.06
N GLU A 33 -13.01 -4.41 -10.70
CA GLU A 33 -12.90 -4.38 -12.16
C GLU A 33 -12.55 -5.75 -12.75
N TYR A 34 -11.54 -6.42 -12.20
CA TYR A 34 -10.92 -7.57 -12.87
C TYR A 34 -11.24 -8.93 -12.23
N PHE A 35 -11.85 -8.95 -11.05
CA PHE A 35 -12.01 -10.17 -10.26
C PHE A 35 -13.45 -10.40 -9.76
N PRO A 36 -14.40 -10.66 -10.68
CA PRO A 36 -15.83 -10.73 -10.35
C PRO A 36 -16.20 -11.82 -9.34
N LYS A 37 -15.38 -12.89 -9.24
CA LYS A 37 -15.63 -14.00 -8.32
C LYS A 37 -15.53 -13.63 -6.84
N TRP A 38 -14.73 -12.63 -6.49
CA TRP A 38 -14.45 -12.28 -5.08
C TRP A 38 -14.56 -10.78 -4.78
N LYS A 39 -14.99 -9.95 -5.74
CA LYS A 39 -15.13 -8.49 -5.55
C LYS A 39 -15.99 -8.09 -4.35
N THR A 40 -17.11 -8.76 -4.11
CA THR A 40 -18.00 -8.42 -2.98
C THR A 40 -17.36 -8.73 -1.64
N ALA A 41 -16.71 -9.90 -1.52
CA ALA A 41 -15.97 -10.27 -0.32
C ALA A 41 -14.81 -9.29 -0.06
N PHE A 42 -14.12 -8.86 -1.12
CA PHE A 42 -13.01 -7.92 -0.99
C PHE A 42 -13.46 -6.51 -0.62
N LYS A 43 -14.62 -6.03 -1.09
CA LYS A 43 -15.19 -4.76 -0.65
C LYS A 43 -15.46 -4.75 0.86
N TRP A 44 -16.03 -5.83 1.40
CA TRP A 44 -16.20 -5.98 2.84
C TRP A 44 -14.87 -6.06 3.58
N PHE A 45 -13.90 -6.83 3.05
CA PHE A 45 -12.54 -6.87 3.59
C PHE A 45 -11.92 -5.47 3.67
N ALA A 46 -12.01 -4.67 2.60
CA ALA A 46 -11.47 -3.32 2.54
C ALA A 46 -12.18 -2.36 3.51
N ALA A 47 -13.51 -2.44 3.60
CA ALA A 47 -14.29 -1.62 4.53
C ALA A 47 -13.97 -1.96 5.99
N ILE A 48 -14.00 -3.24 6.36
CA ILE A 48 -13.65 -3.71 7.71
C ILE A 48 -12.20 -3.35 8.02
N GLY A 49 -11.29 -3.53 7.06
CA GLY A 49 -9.88 -3.22 7.22
C GLY A 49 -9.61 -1.74 7.48
N PHE A 50 -10.26 -0.86 6.71
CA PHE A 50 -10.16 0.57 6.94
C PHE A 50 -10.68 0.97 8.32
N LEU A 51 -11.85 0.46 8.72
CA LEU A 51 -12.41 0.73 10.04
C LEU A 51 -11.52 0.19 11.17
N ALA A 52 -11.00 -1.04 11.02
CA ALA A 52 -10.09 -1.63 11.99
C ALA A 52 -8.81 -0.80 12.16
N ILE A 53 -8.20 -0.35 11.05
CA ILE A 53 -7.01 0.51 11.12
C ILE A 53 -7.35 1.86 11.74
N ALA A 54 -8.46 2.49 11.35
CA ALA A 54 -8.87 3.79 11.89
C ALA A 54 -9.11 3.73 13.41
N ILE A 55 -9.93 2.77 13.85
CA ILE A 55 -10.27 2.57 15.27
C ILE A 55 -9.00 2.27 16.07
N THR A 56 -8.17 1.33 15.61
CA THR A 56 -6.96 0.94 16.35
C THR A 56 -5.88 2.02 16.37
N SER A 57 -5.77 2.82 15.32
CA SER A 57 -4.77 3.90 15.22
C SER A 57 -5.18 5.13 16.01
N ILE A 58 -6.42 5.61 15.84
CA ILE A 58 -6.92 6.82 16.50
C ILE A 58 -7.23 6.54 17.97
N GLY A 59 -7.73 5.35 18.29
CA GLY A 59 -8.02 4.93 19.67
C GLY A 59 -6.79 4.54 20.50
N GLY A 60 -5.56 4.65 19.96
CA GLY A 60 -4.33 4.32 20.70
C GLY A 60 -4.18 2.84 21.05
N MET A 61 -4.81 1.93 20.30
CA MET A 61 -4.84 0.49 20.58
C MET A 61 -3.62 -0.21 19.99
N ASP A 62 -2.42 0.11 20.50
CA ASP A 62 -1.14 -0.23 19.87
C ASP A 62 -0.95 -1.73 19.57
N ALA A 63 -1.38 -2.62 20.45
CA ALA A 63 -1.28 -4.07 20.22
C ALA A 63 -2.12 -4.52 19.02
N LEU A 64 -3.36 -4.05 18.91
CA LEU A 64 -4.26 -4.39 17.82
C LEU A 64 -3.87 -3.68 16.52
N LYS A 65 -3.35 -2.46 16.59
CA LYS A 65 -2.80 -1.71 15.46
C LYS A 65 -1.65 -2.46 14.79
N LYS A 66 -0.74 -3.06 15.58
CA LYS A 66 0.39 -3.89 15.11
C LYS A 66 -0.05 -5.17 14.38
N ILE A 67 -1.33 -5.55 14.46
CA ILE A 67 -1.92 -6.69 13.74
C ILE A 67 -2.75 -6.18 12.56
N ALA A 68 -3.66 -5.25 12.81
CA ALA A 68 -4.58 -4.73 11.80
C ALA A 68 -3.83 -4.12 10.61
N VAL A 69 -2.85 -3.25 10.87
CA VAL A 69 -2.13 -2.56 9.79
C VAL A 69 -1.40 -3.55 8.88
N PRO A 70 -0.51 -4.45 9.37
CA PRO A 70 0.18 -5.39 8.49
C PRO A 70 -0.74 -6.37 7.75
N VAL A 71 -1.83 -6.83 8.37
CA VAL A 71 -2.77 -7.75 7.71
C VAL A 71 -3.47 -7.06 6.54
N PHE A 72 -4.12 -5.93 6.78
CA PHE A 72 -4.92 -5.27 5.76
C PHE A 72 -4.04 -4.60 4.68
N HIS A 73 -2.92 -3.99 5.07
CA HIS A 73 -1.95 -3.47 4.09
C HIS A 73 -1.27 -4.58 3.31
N GLY A 74 -0.89 -5.68 3.97
CA GLY A 74 -0.18 -6.79 3.33
C GLY A 74 -1.03 -7.43 2.25
N VAL A 75 -2.29 -7.76 2.56
CA VAL A 75 -3.22 -8.32 1.56
C VAL A 75 -3.48 -7.31 0.43
N ALA A 76 -3.74 -6.04 0.75
CA ALA A 76 -3.94 -5.02 -0.27
C ALA A 76 -2.70 -4.85 -1.18
N GLY A 77 -1.50 -4.84 -0.60
CA GLY A 77 -0.23 -4.78 -1.34
C GLY A 77 -0.02 -5.98 -2.25
N LEU A 78 -0.37 -7.19 -1.79
CA LEU A 78 -0.32 -8.39 -2.62
C LEU A 78 -1.30 -8.32 -3.80
N VAL A 79 -2.51 -7.79 -3.58
CA VAL A 79 -3.50 -7.59 -4.66
C VAL A 79 -3.00 -6.55 -5.67
N ILE A 80 -2.38 -5.45 -5.22
CA ILE A 80 -1.81 -4.43 -6.10
C ILE A 80 -0.64 -4.98 -6.90
N PHE A 81 0.22 -5.77 -6.27
CA PHE A 81 1.36 -6.39 -6.94
C PHE A 81 0.90 -7.45 -7.95
N LEU A 82 0.18 -8.48 -7.50
CA LEU A 82 -0.12 -9.65 -8.31
C LEU A 82 -1.31 -9.44 -9.24
N GLY A 83 -2.32 -8.70 -8.79
CA GLY A 83 -3.58 -8.50 -9.51
C GLY A 83 -3.40 -8.10 -10.98
N PRO A 84 -2.59 -7.08 -11.29
CA PRO A 84 -2.35 -6.63 -12.66
C PRO A 84 -1.77 -7.69 -13.61
N PHE A 85 -1.07 -8.71 -13.10
CA PHE A 85 -0.53 -9.81 -13.92
C PHE A 85 -1.58 -10.90 -14.21
N TYR A 86 -2.61 -11.02 -13.37
CA TYR A 86 -3.69 -12.01 -13.52
C TYR A 86 -5.00 -11.41 -14.04
N ALA A 87 -5.09 -10.08 -14.13
CA ALA A 87 -6.25 -9.36 -14.61
C ALA A 87 -6.57 -9.71 -16.07
N LYS A 88 -7.76 -10.24 -16.31
CA LYS A 88 -8.23 -10.59 -17.65
C LYS A 88 -8.87 -9.37 -18.32
N GLY A 89 -8.59 -9.18 -19.61
CA GLY A 89 -9.13 -8.04 -20.37
C GLY A 89 -8.53 -6.68 -19.97
N ALA A 90 -7.44 -6.67 -19.19
CA ALA A 90 -6.78 -5.44 -18.79
C ALA A 90 -6.04 -4.78 -19.98
N PRO A 91 -5.94 -3.44 -20.01
CA PRO A 91 -5.21 -2.72 -21.06
C PRO A 91 -3.75 -3.16 -21.17
N LYS A 92 -3.18 -3.07 -22.39
CA LYS A 92 -1.77 -3.39 -22.64
C LYS A 92 -0.86 -2.50 -21.80
N GLY A 93 -0.10 -3.08 -20.88
CA GLY A 93 0.79 -2.33 -19.99
C GLY A 93 0.27 -2.15 -18.57
N PHE A 94 -0.93 -2.67 -18.26
CA PHE A 94 -1.48 -2.64 -16.92
C PHE A 94 -0.57 -3.26 -15.84
N TRP A 95 0.30 -4.20 -16.23
CA TRP A 95 1.33 -4.79 -15.39
C TRP A 95 2.27 -3.76 -14.73
N TRP A 96 2.38 -2.53 -15.26
CA TRP A 96 3.11 -1.44 -14.60
C TRP A 96 2.51 -1.08 -13.24
N VAL A 97 1.21 -1.26 -13.03
CA VAL A 97 0.60 -1.15 -11.69
C VAL A 97 1.20 -2.19 -10.74
N GLY A 98 1.42 -3.42 -11.21
CA GLY A 98 2.07 -4.47 -10.44
C GLY A 98 3.51 -4.13 -10.07
N ILE A 99 4.27 -3.54 -11.01
CA ILE A 99 5.63 -3.05 -10.75
C ILE A 99 5.63 -1.94 -9.70
N GLY A 100 4.73 -0.96 -9.80
CA GLY A 100 4.55 0.05 -8.76
C GLY A 100 4.24 -0.57 -7.40
N GLY A 101 3.42 -1.62 -7.38
CA GLY A 101 3.10 -2.42 -6.20
C GLY A 101 4.32 -3.07 -5.54
N VAL A 102 5.24 -3.65 -6.33
CA VAL A 102 6.51 -4.19 -5.81
C VAL A 102 7.37 -3.09 -5.21
N LEU A 103 7.51 -1.97 -5.92
CA LEU A 103 8.37 -0.87 -5.48
C LEU A 103 7.93 -0.34 -4.10
N ILE A 104 6.63 -0.04 -3.92
CA ILE A 104 6.14 0.39 -2.61
C ILE A 104 6.09 -0.74 -1.58
N GLY A 105 5.83 -1.98 -2.01
CA GLY A 105 5.80 -3.14 -1.14
C GLY A 105 7.14 -3.39 -0.46
N LEU A 106 8.24 -3.35 -1.23
CA LEU A 106 9.60 -3.48 -0.69
C LEU A 106 9.92 -2.35 0.29
N GLY A 107 9.59 -1.11 -0.06
CA GLY A 107 9.76 0.04 0.86
C GLY A 107 8.95 -0.11 2.15
N GLY A 108 7.70 -0.57 2.04
CA GLY A 108 6.80 -0.78 3.17
C GLY A 108 7.29 -1.88 4.12
N ILE A 109 7.78 -3.01 3.59
CA ILE A 109 8.33 -4.10 4.41
C ILE A 109 9.63 -3.63 5.09
N ALA A 110 10.51 -2.93 4.38
CA ALA A 110 11.74 -2.39 4.97
C ALA A 110 11.42 -1.43 6.14
N LEU A 111 10.48 -0.50 5.94
CA LEU A 111 10.01 0.41 7.00
C LEU A 111 9.36 -0.34 8.17
N ALA A 112 8.61 -1.41 7.91
CA ALA A 112 8.02 -2.23 8.97
C ALA A 112 9.09 -2.89 9.85
N PHE A 113 10.16 -3.45 9.26
CA PHE A 113 11.30 -3.99 10.03
C PHE A 113 11.96 -2.90 10.88
N ILE A 114 12.21 -1.73 10.29
CA ILE A 114 12.83 -0.58 10.99
C ILE A 114 11.98 -0.14 12.17
N SER A 115 10.65 -0.10 12.02
CA SER A 115 9.73 0.25 13.11
C SER A 115 9.75 -0.74 14.29
N LEU A 116 10.25 -1.96 14.07
CA LEU A 116 10.46 -2.98 15.10
C LEU A 116 11.89 -2.98 15.64
N GLY A 117 12.71 -1.98 15.29
CA GLY A 117 14.11 -1.89 15.67
C GLY A 117 15.00 -2.91 14.96
N LYS A 118 14.55 -3.48 13.84
CA LYS A 118 15.31 -4.45 13.03
C LYS A 118 15.58 -3.87 11.63
N GLN A 119 16.56 -4.42 10.93
CA GLN A 119 16.74 -4.15 9.50
C GLN A 119 16.38 -5.40 8.69
N LEU A 120 15.85 -5.20 7.49
CA LEU A 120 15.64 -6.27 6.53
C LEU A 120 16.84 -6.32 5.57
N LEU A 121 17.61 -7.41 5.57
CA LEU A 121 18.76 -7.57 4.68
C LEU A 121 19.70 -6.33 4.75
N PHE A 122 19.97 -5.68 3.61
CA PHE A 122 20.80 -4.47 3.49
C PHE A 122 20.02 -3.15 3.62
N PHE A 123 18.71 -3.21 3.85
CA PHE A 123 17.85 -2.02 3.99
C PHE A 123 18.00 -1.39 5.39
N SER A 124 19.14 -0.75 5.63
CA SER A 124 19.36 0.06 6.84
C SER A 124 18.44 1.29 6.84
N PRO A 125 18.15 1.90 8.01
CA PRO A 125 17.34 3.13 8.08
C PRO A 125 17.85 4.23 7.15
N ASP A 126 19.16 4.48 7.13
CA ASP A 126 19.76 5.52 6.29
C ASP A 126 19.61 5.20 4.80
N PHE A 127 19.79 3.93 4.41
CA PHE A 127 19.62 3.51 3.02
C PHE A 127 18.15 3.63 2.59
N VAL A 128 17.20 3.22 3.43
CA VAL A 128 15.76 3.36 3.15
C VAL A 128 15.38 4.83 2.97
N MET A 129 15.85 5.70 3.86
CA MET A 129 15.59 7.13 3.77
C MET A 129 16.22 7.77 2.53
N LEU A 130 17.41 7.32 2.12
CA LEU A 130 18.07 7.75 0.88
C LEU A 130 17.25 7.41 -0.35
N ILE A 131 16.70 6.19 -0.43
CA ILE A 131 15.97 5.72 -1.61
C ILE A 131 14.47 6.05 -1.58
N LEU A 132 13.91 6.49 -0.45
CA LEU A 132 12.47 6.67 -0.29
C LEU A 132 11.87 7.60 -1.35
N THR A 133 12.47 8.78 -1.55
CA THR A 133 11.98 9.76 -2.53
C THR A 133 12.05 9.24 -3.97
N PRO A 134 13.20 8.74 -4.49
CA PRO A 134 13.24 8.18 -5.84
C PRO A 134 12.35 6.94 -6.00
N LEU A 135 12.21 6.11 -4.96
CA LEU A 135 11.31 4.96 -4.96
C LEU A 135 9.84 5.40 -5.11
N LEU A 136 9.40 6.41 -4.35
CA LEU A 136 8.05 6.96 -4.46
C LEU A 136 7.79 7.59 -5.84
N PHE A 137 8.79 8.27 -6.41
CA PHE A 137 8.70 8.82 -7.76
C PHE A 137 8.52 7.71 -8.81
N LEU A 138 9.36 6.68 -8.78
CA LEU A 138 9.29 5.55 -9.71
C LEU A 138 7.99 4.77 -9.56
N MET A 139 7.54 4.53 -8.33
CA MET A 139 6.25 3.88 -8.07
C MET A 139 5.08 4.69 -8.62
N THR A 140 5.07 6.00 -8.40
CA THR A 140 4.02 6.89 -8.93
C THR A 140 4.03 6.90 -10.46
N GLY A 141 5.21 6.94 -11.07
CA GLY A 141 5.37 6.85 -12.52
C GLY A 141 4.86 5.52 -13.08
N ALA A 142 5.17 4.40 -12.42
CA ALA A 142 4.68 3.07 -12.80
C ALA A 142 3.15 3.00 -12.70
N PHE A 143 2.55 3.51 -11.63
CA PHE A 143 1.08 3.61 -11.52
C PHE A 143 0.49 4.47 -12.63
N ALA A 144 1.04 5.65 -12.91
CA ALA A 144 0.57 6.53 -13.97
C ALA A 144 0.62 5.81 -15.34
N LEU A 145 1.72 5.14 -15.67
CA LEU A 145 1.86 4.39 -16.92
C LEU A 145 0.89 3.20 -17.01
N GLY A 146 0.66 2.52 -15.89
CA GLY A 146 -0.25 1.38 -15.82
C GLY A 146 -1.71 1.75 -15.98
N PHE A 147 -2.15 2.86 -15.37
CA PHE A 147 -3.54 3.32 -15.42
C PHE A 147 -3.87 4.22 -16.64
N ALA A 148 -2.89 4.91 -17.23
CA ALA A 148 -3.15 5.85 -18.33
C ALA A 148 -3.53 5.17 -19.65
N ARG A 149 -3.22 3.89 -19.83
CA ARG A 149 -3.46 3.18 -21.08
C ARG A 149 -4.91 2.72 -21.14
N LYS A 150 -5.64 3.22 -22.14
CA LYS A 150 -7.00 2.75 -22.44
C LYS A 150 -6.92 1.45 -23.25
N GLY A 151 -7.80 0.50 -22.90
CA GLY A 151 -8.02 -0.75 -23.65
C GLY A 151 -8.84 -0.49 -24.91
#